data_AF-A0A829F3U0-F1
#
_entry.id   AF-A0A829F3U0-F1
#
_cell.length_a   1.000
_cell.length_b   1.000
_cell.length_c   1.000
_cell.angle_alpha   90.00
_cell.angle_beta   90.00
_cell.angle_gamma   90.00
#
_symmetry.space_group_name_H-M   'P 1'
#
loop_
_entity.id
_entity.type
_entity.pdbx_description
1 polymer ?
#
loop_
_entity_poly.entity_id
_entity_poly.type
_entity_poly.pdbx_seq_one_letter_code
_entity_poly.pdbx_strand_id
1 'polypeptide(L)'
;MQQEPEIQKEVRKLTKLLRENETIIRYKELEEKIQQNQYLAELREKIKQAQKDAVHFAHYDKPAAEKEAIKQADQFMQEFDQHPLVVAYRKQLLEADDLLHHLTTMIQEEINGQIEEEKHASKN
;
A
#
# COMPACT_ATOMS: atom_id res chain seq x y z
N MET A 1 -22.18 6.16 -22.09
CA MET A 1 -22.00 4.83 -21.46
C MET A 1 -21.66 3.70 -22.45
N GLN A 2 -21.84 3.85 -23.78
CA GLN A 2 -21.58 2.75 -24.75
C GLN A 2 -20.11 2.30 -24.87
N GLN A 3 -19.13 3.14 -24.53
CA GLN A 3 -17.70 2.79 -24.63
C GLN A 3 -17.09 2.21 -23.34
N GLU A 4 -17.83 2.20 -22.25
CA GLU A 4 -17.36 1.74 -20.95
C GLU A 4 -16.81 0.28 -20.98
N PRO A 5 -17.43 -0.68 -21.69
CA PRO A 5 -16.89 -2.03 -21.80
C PRO A 5 -15.51 -2.09 -22.50
N GLU A 6 -15.29 -1.26 -23.51
CA GLU A 6 -14.00 -1.20 -24.22
C GLU A 6 -12.92 -0.51 -23.36
N ILE A 7 -13.28 0.57 -22.64
CA ILE A 7 -12.38 1.19 -21.65
C ILE A 7 -11.94 0.16 -20.61
N GLN A 8 -12.88 -0.61 -20.05
CA GLN A 8 -12.55 -1.67 -19.09
C GLN A 8 -11.64 -2.75 -19.68
N LYS A 9 -11.79 -3.08 -20.96
CA LYS A 9 -10.94 -4.05 -21.65
C LYS A 9 -9.51 -3.51 -21.82
N GLU A 10 -9.35 -2.25 -22.21
CA GLU A 10 -8.01 -1.62 -22.30
C GLU A 10 -7.36 -1.50 -20.92
N VAL A 11 -8.10 -1.13 -19.87
CA VAL A 11 -7.61 -1.14 -18.48
C VAL A 11 -7.15 -2.54 -18.06
N ARG A 12 -7.88 -3.60 -18.44
CA ARG A 12 -7.47 -4.99 -18.16
C ARG A 12 -6.17 -5.35 -18.87
N LYS A 13 -5.97 -4.91 -20.12
CA LYS A 13 -4.70 -5.12 -20.84
C LYS A 13 -3.56 -4.37 -20.16
N LEU A 14 -3.76 -3.09 -19.80
CA LEU A 14 -2.77 -2.30 -19.08
C LEU A 14 -2.40 -2.97 -17.75
N THR A 15 -3.39 -3.43 -16.99
CA THR A 15 -3.17 -4.17 -15.75
C THR A 15 -2.32 -5.42 -15.97
N LYS A 16 -2.51 -6.14 -17.08
CA LYS A 16 -1.68 -7.31 -17.41
C LYS A 16 -0.22 -6.90 -17.64
N LEU A 17 0.02 -5.84 -18.40
CA LEU A 17 1.37 -5.32 -18.63
C LEU A 17 2.03 -4.85 -17.32
N LEU A 18 1.28 -4.18 -16.45
CA LEU A 18 1.78 -3.75 -15.14
C LEU A 18 2.11 -4.93 -14.23
N ARG A 19 1.43 -6.06 -14.34
CA ARG A 19 1.81 -7.27 -13.59
C ARG A 19 3.16 -7.84 -14.01
N GLU A 20 3.58 -7.57 -15.24
CA GLU A 20 4.88 -7.97 -15.79
C GLU A 20 5.96 -6.91 -15.53
N ASN A 21 5.59 -5.73 -14.99
CA ASN A 21 6.52 -4.68 -14.62
C ASN A 21 7.36 -5.10 -13.40
N GLU A 22 8.67 -4.85 -13.49
CA GLU A 22 9.65 -5.25 -12.46
C GLU A 22 9.33 -4.69 -11.07
N THR A 23 8.89 -3.43 -10.97
CA THR A 23 8.51 -2.78 -9.70
C THR A 23 7.37 -3.53 -9.02
N ILE A 24 6.36 -3.93 -9.80
CA ILE A 24 5.19 -4.67 -9.31
C ILE A 24 5.55 -6.12 -8.96
N ILE A 25 6.43 -6.76 -9.73
CA ILE A 25 6.93 -8.11 -9.43
C ILE A 25 7.70 -8.10 -8.10
N ARG A 26 8.67 -7.19 -7.95
CA ARG A 26 9.48 -7.06 -6.72
C ARG A 26 8.62 -6.75 -5.51
N TYR A 27 7.60 -5.90 -5.67
CA TYR A 27 6.64 -5.61 -4.60
C TYR A 27 5.95 -6.89 -4.11
N LYS A 28 5.41 -7.71 -5.04
CA LYS A 28 4.71 -8.96 -4.71
C LYS A 28 5.64 -10.01 -4.08
N GLU A 29 6.87 -10.13 -4.56
CA GLU A 29 7.84 -11.05 -3.97
C GLU A 29 8.17 -10.68 -2.52
N LEU A 30 8.29 -9.37 -2.23
CA LEU A 30 8.51 -8.89 -0.86
C LEU A 30 7.27 -9.08 0.01
N GLU A 31 6.07 -8.86 -0.54
CA GLU A 31 4.80 -9.14 0.13
C GLU A 31 4.72 -10.61 0.56
N GLU A 32 5.00 -11.53 -0.36
CA GLU A 32 4.99 -12.97 -0.10
C GLU A 32 6.03 -13.34 0.98
N LYS A 33 7.25 -12.81 0.87
CA LYS A 33 8.31 -13.03 1.87
C LYS A 33 7.91 -12.54 3.27
N ILE A 34 7.19 -11.42 3.37
CA ILE A 34 6.67 -10.93 4.65
C ILE A 34 5.58 -11.87 5.18
N GLN A 35 4.66 -12.31 4.32
CA GLN A 35 3.56 -13.19 4.71
C GLN A 35 4.06 -14.57 5.19
N GLN A 36 5.13 -15.08 4.58
CA GLN A 36 5.75 -16.36 4.95
C GLN A 36 6.72 -16.25 6.13
N ASN A 37 7.09 -15.04 6.55
CA ASN A 37 8.04 -14.86 7.64
C ASN A 37 7.34 -15.08 9.00
N GLN A 38 7.61 -16.24 9.60
CA GLN A 38 7.02 -16.65 10.88
C GLN A 38 7.32 -15.64 12.01
N TYR A 39 8.53 -15.10 12.08
CA TYR A 39 8.90 -14.14 13.11
C TYR A 39 8.12 -12.82 13.00
N LEU A 40 7.93 -12.31 11.78
CA LEU A 40 7.07 -11.14 11.55
C LEU A 40 5.60 -11.43 11.86
N ALA A 41 5.13 -12.66 11.64
CA ALA A 41 3.79 -13.09 12.04
C ALA A 41 3.65 -13.12 13.57
N GLU A 42 4.64 -13.66 14.27
CA GLU A 42 4.68 -13.69 15.74
C GLU A 42 4.72 -12.28 16.35
N LEU A 43 5.54 -11.37 15.80
CA LEU A 43 5.58 -9.97 16.22
C LEU A 43 4.21 -9.30 16.04
N ARG A 44 3.51 -9.56 14.94
CA ARG A 44 2.19 -9.01 14.67
C ARG A 44 1.15 -9.45 15.70
N GLU A 45 1.18 -10.73 16.08
CA GLU A 45 0.30 -11.24 17.15
C GLU A 45 0.67 -10.66 18.51
N LYS A 46 1.96 -10.52 18.82
CA LYS A 46 2.42 -9.85 20.06
C LYS A 46 1.95 -8.40 20.15
N ILE A 47 2.08 -7.63 19.06
CA ILE A 47 1.58 -6.25 18.97
C ILE A 47 0.08 -6.21 19.25
N LYS A 48 -0.68 -7.05 18.55
CA LYS A 48 -2.15 -7.11 18.68
C LYS A 48 -2.59 -7.49 20.09
N GLN A 49 -1.90 -8.45 20.71
CA GLN A 49 -2.17 -8.88 22.08
C GLN A 49 -1.88 -7.75 23.08
N ALA A 50 -0.72 -7.10 22.98
CA ALA A 50 -0.35 -5.98 23.84
C ALA A 50 -1.32 -4.79 23.70
N GLN A 51 -1.76 -4.47 22.48
CA GLN A 51 -2.78 -3.44 22.23
C GLN A 51 -4.14 -3.82 22.85
N LYS A 52 -4.55 -5.09 22.74
CA LYS A 52 -5.77 -5.60 23.38
C LYS A 52 -5.68 -5.52 24.90
N ASP A 53 -4.52 -5.85 25.46
CA ASP A 53 -4.27 -5.75 26.90
C ASP A 53 -4.29 -4.30 27.39
N ALA A 54 -3.74 -3.37 26.62
CA ALA A 54 -3.84 -1.94 26.90
C ALA A 54 -5.30 -1.47 26.97
N VAL A 55 -6.12 -1.82 25.96
CA VAL A 55 -7.56 -1.51 25.93
C VAL A 55 -8.28 -2.15 27.12
N HIS A 56 -7.92 -3.39 27.47
CA HIS A 56 -8.48 -4.08 28.62
C HIS A 56 -8.13 -3.36 29.94
N PHE A 57 -6.87 -3.00 30.17
CA PHE A 57 -6.44 -2.30 31.38
C PHE A 57 -7.04 -0.90 31.49
N ALA A 58 -7.18 -0.19 30.37
CA ALA A 58 -7.88 1.09 30.32
C ALA A 58 -9.34 0.96 30.78
N HIS A 59 -10.04 -0.10 30.32
CA HIS A 59 -11.43 -0.34 30.72
C HIS A 59 -11.62 -0.63 32.22
N TYR A 60 -10.61 -1.21 32.88
CA TYR A 60 -10.62 -1.52 34.31
C TYR A 60 -9.89 -0.49 35.18
N ASP A 61 -9.63 0.71 34.65
CA ASP A 61 -8.95 1.81 35.36
C ASP A 61 -7.59 1.40 35.97
N LYS A 62 -6.78 0.62 35.23
CA LYS A 62 -5.43 0.17 35.62
C LYS A 62 -4.32 0.89 34.85
N PRO A 63 -4.05 2.18 35.13
CA PRO A 63 -3.18 3.02 34.31
C PRO A 63 -1.72 2.55 34.26
N ALA A 64 -1.21 1.94 35.34
CA ALA A 64 0.15 1.40 35.36
C ALA A 64 0.31 0.19 34.43
N ALA A 65 -0.69 -0.69 34.40
CA ALA A 65 -0.69 -1.88 33.55
C ALA A 65 -0.96 -1.52 32.08
N GLU A 66 -1.86 -0.57 31.83
CA GLU A 66 -2.11 0.00 30.51
C GLU A 66 -0.82 0.59 29.91
N LYS A 67 -0.11 1.42 30.67
CA LYS A 67 1.13 2.05 30.20
C LYS A 67 2.20 1.01 29.84
N GLU A 68 2.33 -0.05 30.62
CA GLU A 68 3.28 -1.12 30.33
C GLU A 68 2.88 -1.91 29.07
N ALA A 69 1.59 -2.20 28.88
CA ALA A 69 1.09 -2.85 27.68
C ALA A 69 1.31 -2.00 26.42
N ILE A 70 1.08 -0.68 26.48
CA ILE A 70 1.39 0.25 25.39
C ILE A 70 2.89 0.23 25.07
N LYS A 71 3.74 0.33 26.11
CA LYS A 71 5.19 0.30 25.93
C LYS A 71 5.67 -1.00 25.26
N GLN A 72 5.08 -2.14 25.62
CA GLN A 72 5.39 -3.42 24.97
C GLN A 72 4.93 -3.44 23.51
N ALA A 73 3.72 -2.94 23.23
CA ALA A 73 3.24 -2.80 21.84
C ALA A 73 4.18 -1.92 21.00
N ASP A 74 4.64 -0.79 21.55
CA ASP A 74 5.57 0.12 20.89
C ASP A 74 6.92 -0.54 20.61
N GLN A 75 7.44 -1.33 21.57
CA GLN A 75 8.69 -2.07 21.39
C GLN A 75 8.57 -3.11 20.26
N PHE A 76 7.51 -3.93 20.27
CA PHE A 76 7.29 -4.91 19.20
C PHE A 76 7.02 -4.24 17.85
N MET A 77 6.33 -3.09 17.83
CA MET A 77 6.11 -2.31 16.62
C MET A 77 7.42 -1.77 16.06
N GLN A 78 8.29 -1.23 16.92
CA GLN A 78 9.60 -0.74 16.50
C GLN A 78 10.46 -1.88 15.93
N GLU A 79 10.45 -3.05 16.57
CA GLU A 79 11.16 -4.24 16.09
C GLU A 79 10.62 -4.72 14.74
N PHE A 80 9.28 -4.74 14.56
CA PHE A 80 8.64 -5.06 13.29
C PHE A 80 9.02 -4.07 12.19
N ASP A 81 8.95 -2.78 12.49
CA ASP A 81 9.18 -1.69 11.54
C ASP A 81 10.63 -1.59 11.09
N GLN A 82 11.57 -1.91 11.97
CA GLN A 82 13.00 -1.89 11.66
C GLN A 82 13.46 -3.17 10.95
N HIS A 83 12.64 -4.21 10.88
CA HIS A 83 13.01 -5.45 10.23
C HIS A 83 13.33 -5.22 8.74
N PRO A 84 14.48 -5.72 8.23
CA PRO A 84 14.93 -5.43 6.86
C PRO A 84 13.91 -5.74 5.76
N LEU A 85 13.16 -6.84 5.90
CA LEU A 85 12.09 -7.18 4.94
C LEU A 85 10.95 -6.16 4.95
N VAL A 86 10.56 -5.64 6.11
CA VAL A 86 9.48 -4.65 6.26
C VAL A 86 9.91 -3.32 5.66
N VAL A 87 11.15 -2.89 5.93
CA VAL A 87 11.73 -1.69 5.33
C VAL A 87 11.79 -1.80 3.81
N ALA A 88 12.30 -2.93 3.29
CA ALA A 88 12.39 -3.17 1.85
C ALA A 88 11.00 -3.19 1.19
N TYR A 89 10.03 -3.86 1.81
CA TYR A 89 8.64 -3.89 1.33
C TYR A 89 8.02 -2.49 1.29
N ARG A 90 8.17 -1.69 2.35
CA ARG A 90 7.65 -0.31 2.39
C ARG A 90 8.27 0.55 1.29
N LYS A 91 9.57 0.42 1.05
CA LYS A 91 10.23 1.12 -0.06
C LYS A 91 9.66 0.70 -1.40
N GLN A 92 9.50 -0.61 -1.63
CA GLN A 92 8.99 -1.12 -2.90
C GLN A 92 7.51 -0.76 -3.13
N LEU A 93 6.72 -0.69 -2.06
CA LEU A 93 5.34 -0.21 -2.09
C LEU A 93 5.29 1.26 -2.58
N LEU A 94 6.15 2.13 -2.06
CA LEU A 94 6.24 3.52 -2.53
C LEU A 94 6.62 3.60 -4.01
N GLU A 95 7.59 2.79 -4.46
CA GLU A 95 7.96 2.76 -5.88
C GLU A 95 6.81 2.26 -6.78
N ALA A 96 6.02 1.29 -6.30
CA ALA A 96 4.84 0.82 -7.01
C ALA A 96 3.74 1.89 -7.07
N ASP A 97 3.52 2.63 -5.98
CA ASP A 97 2.58 3.75 -5.94
C ASP A 97 3.01 4.88 -6.87
N ASP A 98 4.29 5.23 -6.91
CA ASP A 98 4.85 6.25 -7.80
C ASP A 98 4.63 5.88 -9.28
N LEU A 99 4.82 4.60 -9.63
CA LEU A 99 4.53 4.08 -10.96
C LEU A 99 3.05 4.28 -11.33
N LEU A 100 2.13 3.94 -10.42
CA LEU A 100 0.69 4.10 -10.65
C LEU A 100 0.28 5.57 -10.78
N HIS A 101 0.86 6.45 -9.95
CA HIS A 101 0.64 7.88 -10.04
C HIS A 101 1.12 8.43 -11.38
N HIS A 102 2.34 8.08 -11.81
CA HIS A 102 2.88 8.53 -13.08
C HIS A 102 2.01 8.11 -14.27
N LEU A 103 1.54 6.86 -14.28
CA LEU A 103 0.61 6.37 -15.32
C LEU A 103 -0.69 7.14 -15.34
N THR A 104 -1.24 7.44 -14.16
CA THR A 104 -2.49 8.20 -14.04
C THR A 104 -2.31 9.63 -14.54
N THR A 105 -1.18 10.26 -14.22
CA THR A 105 -0.80 11.58 -14.74
C THR A 105 -0.68 11.58 -16.25
N MET A 106 0.01 10.60 -16.85
CA MET A 106 0.12 10.50 -18.31
C MET A 106 -1.26 10.37 -19.00
N ILE A 107 -2.15 9.52 -18.45
CA ILE A 107 -3.51 9.38 -18.99
C ILE A 107 -4.27 10.72 -18.91
N GLN A 108 -4.15 11.43 -17.78
CA GLN A 108 -4.79 12.72 -17.59
C GLN A 108 -4.26 13.78 -18.58
N GLU A 109 -2.95 13.84 -18.78
CA GLU A 109 -2.30 14.76 -19.71
C GLU A 109 -2.75 14.53 -21.16
N GLU A 110 -2.77 13.28 -21.62
CA GLU A 110 -3.23 12.91 -22.97
C GLU A 110 -4.70 13.29 -23.21
N ILE A 111 -5.57 13.01 -22.23
CA ILE A 111 -6.99 13.38 -22.33
C ILE A 111 -7.15 14.89 -22.39
N ASN A 112 -6.43 15.64 -21.55
CA ASN A 112 -6.50 17.10 -21.53
C ASN A 112 -6.00 17.70 -22.86
N GLY A 113 -4.90 17.17 -23.41
CA GLY A 113 -4.36 17.61 -24.70
C GLY A 113 -5.38 17.46 -25.84
N GLN A 114 -6.03 16.30 -25.95
CA GLN A 114 -7.07 16.07 -26.96
C GLN A 114 -8.25 17.05 -26.82
N ILE A 115 -8.70 17.32 -25.60
CA ILE A 115 -9.78 18.28 -25.34
C ILE A 115 -9.38 19.70 -25.74
N GLU A 116 -8.14 20.10 -25.51
CA GLU A 116 -7.64 21.43 -25.89
C GLU A 116 -7.51 21.56 -27.42
N GLU A 117 -6.97 20.56 -28.10
CA GLU A 117 -6.87 20.52 -29.56
C GLU A 117 -8.24 20.60 -30.25
N GLU A 118 -9.25 19.87 -29.77
CA GLU A 118 -10.63 19.93 -30.27
C GLU A 118 -11.24 21.33 -30.13
N LYS A 119 -10.98 22.03 -29.01
CA LYS A 119 -11.46 23.40 -28.78
C LYS A 119 -10.83 24.41 -29.72
N HIS A 120 -9.58 24.21 -30.12
CA HIS A 120 -8.88 25.07 -31.08
C HIS A 120 -9.32 24.79 -32.52
N ALA A 121 -9.55 23.53 -32.88
CA ALA A 121 -10.07 23.14 -34.20
C ALA A 121 -11.50 23.65 -34.44
N SER A 122 -12.35 23.72 -33.41
CA SER A 122 -13.72 24.24 -33.52
C SER A 122 -13.82 25.78 -33.59
N LYS A 123 -12.72 26.52 -33.39
CA LYS A 123 -12.69 27.99 -33.43
C LYS A 123 -12.16 28.57 -34.75
N ASN A 124 -11.74 27.73 -35.69
CA ASN A 124 -11.27 28.12 -37.03
C ASN A 124 -12.28 27.77 -38.11
#